data_AF-A0A1M6SCA5-F1
#
_entry.id   AF-A0A1M6SCA5-F1
#
_cell.length_a   1.000
_cell.length_b   1.000
_cell.length_c   1.000
_cell.angle_alpha   90.00
_cell.angle_beta   90.00
_cell.angle_gamma   90.00
#
_symmetry.space_group_name_H-M   'P 1'
#
loop_
_entity.id
_entity.type
_entity.pdbx_description
1 polymer ?
#
loop_
_entity_poly.entity_id
_entity_poly.type
_entity_poly.pdbx_seq_one_letter_code
_entity_poly.pdbx_strand_id
1 'polypeptide(L)'
;MPRAVERKEYPLSMRLPETDIAIIDRAAALRGRSRTDFVRDAAVRAAEDVLMETAPIRMSPAGFKAFMAALSGPATPVPEMIELFQRAAPWETKAFSSEVDAGSREENASKQKGGSDTGG
;
A
#
# COMPACT_ATOMS: atom_id res chain seq x y z
N MET A 1 -6.48 19.70 15.94
CA MET A 1 -7.85 19.66 15.42
C MET A 1 -7.78 19.64 13.90
N PRO A 2 -8.22 18.59 13.20
CA PRO A 2 -8.21 18.59 11.74
C PRO A 2 -9.16 19.69 11.24
N ARG A 3 -8.66 20.54 10.34
CA ARG A 3 -9.45 21.60 9.70
C ARG A 3 -10.50 20.92 8.82
N ALA A 4 -11.76 20.97 9.23
CA ALA A 4 -12.86 20.52 8.39
C ALA A 4 -12.82 21.35 7.09
N VAL A 5 -12.49 20.69 5.97
CA VAL A 5 -12.56 21.31 4.66
C VAL A 5 -14.04 21.59 4.40
N GLU A 6 -14.44 22.85 4.33
CA GLU A 6 -15.80 23.21 3.94
C GLU A 6 -16.09 22.64 2.55
N ARG A 7 -16.99 21.66 2.49
CA ARG A 7 -17.47 21.10 1.23
C ARG A 7 -18.53 22.03 0.67
N LYS A 8 -18.12 22.91 -0.24
CA LYS A 8 -19.04 23.78 -0.97
C LYS A 8 -19.75 22.98 -2.05
N GLU A 9 -21.07 22.86 -1.93
CA GLU A 9 -21.92 22.21 -2.93
C GLU A 9 -22.28 23.20 -4.05
N TYR A 10 -22.26 22.72 -5.29
CA TYR A 10 -22.62 23.51 -6.47
C TYR A 10 -23.82 22.87 -7.17
N PRO A 11 -24.85 23.65 -7.54
CA PRO A 11 -26.01 23.11 -8.23
C PRO A 11 -25.62 22.66 -9.65
N LEU A 12 -26.19 21.54 -10.08
CA LEU A 12 -26.03 21.00 -11.44
C LEU A 12 -27.41 20.87 -12.09
N SER A 13 -27.64 21.64 -13.16
CA SER A 13 -28.90 21.64 -13.91
C SER A 13 -28.69 20.98 -15.27
N MET A 14 -29.50 19.97 -15.61
CA MET A 14 -29.48 19.30 -16.90
C MET A 14 -30.88 18.91 -17.36
N ARG A 15 -31.06 18.74 -18.68
CA ARG A 15 -32.32 18.26 -19.28
C ARG A 15 -32.09 16.86 -19.85
N LEU A 16 -33.00 15.94 -19.55
CA LEU A 16 -32.99 14.59 -20.09
C LEU A 16 -34.34 14.28 -20.75
N PRO A 17 -34.36 13.44 -21.79
CA PRO A 17 -35.58 12.82 -22.29
C PRO A 17 -36.33 12.07 -21.18
N GLU A 18 -37.64 12.01 -21.28
CA GLU A 18 -38.49 11.29 -20.31
C GLU A 18 -38.11 9.80 -20.20
N THR A 19 -37.77 9.17 -21.33
CA THR A 19 -37.30 7.78 -21.39
C THR A 19 -36.07 7.55 -20.51
N ASP A 20 -35.10 8.47 -20.56
CA ASP A 20 -33.87 8.37 -19.79
C ASP A 20 -34.14 8.55 -18.29
N ILE A 21 -35.01 9.52 -17.95
CA ILE A 21 -35.45 9.75 -16.56
C ILE A 21 -36.11 8.49 -16.00
N ALA A 22 -37.00 7.85 -16.75
CA ALA A 22 -37.70 6.63 -16.31
C ALA A 22 -36.72 5.47 -16.03
N ILE A 23 -35.69 5.30 -16.86
CA ILE A 23 -34.65 4.28 -16.66
C ILE A 23 -33.83 4.60 -15.41
N ILE A 24 -33.42 5.86 -15.23
CA ILE A 24 -32.65 6.31 -14.06
C ILE A 24 -33.44 6.09 -12.77
N ASP A 25 -34.72 6.45 -12.75
CA ASP A 25 -35.57 6.30 -11.57
C ASP A 25 -35.71 4.84 -11.15
N ARG A 26 -35.92 3.96 -12.13
CA ARG A 26 -35.98 2.52 -11.88
C ARG A 26 -34.66 2.02 -11.29
N ALA A 27 -33.52 2.43 -11.84
CA ALA A 27 -32.20 2.03 -11.36
C ALA A 27 -31.92 2.56 -9.94
N ALA A 28 -32.27 3.82 -9.66
CA ALA A 28 -32.15 4.44 -8.35
C ALA A 28 -33.01 3.73 -7.31
N ALA A 29 -34.26 3.42 -7.65
CA ALA A 29 -35.20 2.67 -6.79
C ALA A 29 -34.67 1.27 -6.46
N LEU A 30 -34.14 0.54 -7.44
CA LEU A 30 -33.51 -0.77 -7.23
C LEU A 30 -32.28 -0.71 -6.31
N ARG A 31 -31.60 0.43 -6.24
CA ARG A 31 -30.47 0.68 -5.34
C ARG A 31 -30.87 1.32 -4.01
N GLY A 32 -32.16 1.61 -3.80
CA GLY A 32 -32.65 2.28 -2.60
C GLY A 32 -32.09 3.69 -2.42
N ARG A 33 -31.79 4.40 -3.52
CA ARG A 33 -31.22 5.76 -3.50
C ARG A 33 -32.14 6.77 -4.19
N SER A 34 -31.96 8.04 -3.89
CA SER A 34 -32.62 9.12 -4.63
C SER A 34 -32.07 9.20 -6.06
N ARG A 35 -32.87 9.74 -6.99
CA ARG A 35 -32.44 10.04 -8.36
C ARG A 35 -31.15 10.88 -8.36
N THR A 36 -31.12 11.94 -7.55
CA THR A 36 -29.99 12.87 -7.47
C THR A 36 -28.72 12.17 -7.00
N ASP A 37 -28.81 11.34 -5.95
CA ASP A 37 -27.66 10.61 -5.43
C ASP A 37 -27.15 9.58 -6.45
N PHE A 38 -28.07 8.89 -7.12
CA PHE A 38 -27.72 7.91 -8.14
C PHE A 38 -26.98 8.56 -9.32
N VAL A 39 -27.50 9.67 -9.85
CA VAL A 39 -26.88 10.40 -10.97
C VAL A 39 -25.53 10.98 -10.56
N ARG A 40 -25.43 11.55 -9.35
CA ARG A 40 -24.17 12.08 -8.82
C ARG A 40 -23.10 10.99 -8.72
N ASP A 41 -23.43 9.86 -8.10
CA ASP A 41 -22.50 8.74 -7.91
C ASP A 41 -22.04 8.16 -9.26
N ALA A 42 -22.98 7.97 -10.19
CA ALA A 42 -22.68 7.49 -11.53
C ALA A 42 -21.77 8.46 -12.32
N ALA A 43 -22.03 9.77 -12.25
CA ALA A 43 -21.23 10.78 -12.93
C ALA A 43 -19.80 10.87 -12.37
N VAL A 44 -19.65 10.84 -11.04
CA VAL A 44 -18.32 10.83 -10.39
C VAL A 44 -17.54 9.59 -10.79
N ARG A 45 -18.17 8.41 -10.71
CA ARG A 45 -17.52 7.15 -11.08
C ARG A 45 -17.05 7.15 -12.54
N ALA A 46 -17.91 7.59 -13.47
CA ALA A 46 -17.54 7.69 -14.87
C ALA A 46 -16.37 8.67 -15.10
N ALA A 47 -16.33 9.79 -14.36
CA ALA A 47 -15.21 10.72 -14.42
C ALA A 47 -13.92 10.11 -13.87
N GLU A 48 -13.98 9.39 -12.75
CA GLU A 48 -12.84 8.68 -12.17
C GLU A 48 -12.27 7.64 -13.13
N ASP A 49 -13.13 6.83 -13.76
CA ASP A 49 -12.73 5.81 -14.73
C ASP A 49 -11.96 6.45 -15.90
N VAL A 50 -12.47 7.57 -16.45
CA VAL A 50 -11.79 8.32 -17.52
C VAL A 50 -10.45 8.89 -17.05
N LEU A 51 -10.38 9.45 -15.84
CA LEU A 51 -9.12 9.98 -15.30
C LEU A 51 -8.08 8.88 -15.12
N MET A 52 -8.48 7.68 -14.68
CA MET A 52 -7.57 6.54 -14.55
C MET A 52 -7.06 6.07 -15.91
N GLU A 53 -7.90 6.02 -16.93
CA GLU A 53 -7.49 5.72 -18.32
C GLU A 53 -6.51 6.76 -18.88
N THR A 54 -6.67 8.02 -18.48
CA THR A 54 -5.93 9.16 -19.04
C THR A 54 -4.71 9.58 -18.19
N ALA A 55 -4.38 8.83 -17.14
CA ALA A 55 -3.17 9.03 -16.32
C ALA A 55 -2.00 8.06 -16.63
N PRO A 56 -1.68 7.68 -17.88
CA PRO A 56 -0.46 6.92 -18.14
C PRO A 56 0.75 7.83 -17.94
N ILE A 57 1.79 7.30 -17.28
CA ILE A 57 3.12 7.91 -17.29
C ILE A 57 3.61 7.87 -18.74
N ARG A 58 3.50 8.99 -19.44
CA ARG A 58 4.00 9.13 -20.80
C ARG A 58 5.53 9.17 -20.76
N MET A 59 6.17 8.26 -21.48
CA MET A 59 7.63 8.25 -21.64
C MET A 59 7.99 7.94 -23.10
N SER A 60 9.13 8.45 -23.55
CA SER A 60 9.67 8.10 -24.86
C SER A 60 10.12 6.62 -24.89
N PRO A 61 10.29 5.98 -26.06
CA PRO A 61 10.83 4.64 -26.14
C PRO A 61 12.21 4.50 -25.46
N ALA A 62 13.04 5.53 -25.53
CA ALA A 62 14.31 5.59 -24.82
C ALA A 62 14.13 5.66 -23.29
N GLY A 63 13.17 6.47 -22.83
CA GLY A 63 12.79 6.54 -21.41
C GLY A 63 12.25 5.21 -20.88
N PHE A 64 11.42 4.51 -21.68
CA PHE A 64 10.92 3.18 -21.34
C PHE A 64 12.04 2.14 -21.27
N LYS A 65 12.98 2.14 -22.22
CA LYS A 65 14.15 1.26 -22.18
C LYS A 65 15.02 1.51 -20.94
N ALA A 66 15.27 2.77 -20.60
CA ALA A 66 16.04 3.14 -19.41
C ALA A 66 15.32 2.73 -18.12
N PHE A 67 14.00 2.95 -18.06
CA PHE A 67 13.16 2.51 -16.95
C PHE A 67 13.18 0.99 -16.76
N MET A 68 13.01 0.23 -17.84
CA MET A 68 13.08 -1.25 -17.78
C MET A 68 14.47 -1.74 -17.39
N ALA A 69 15.54 -1.11 -17.87
CA ALA A 69 16.90 -1.44 -17.46
C ALA A 69 17.13 -1.17 -15.96
N ALA A 70 16.61 -0.06 -15.44
CA ALA A 70 16.68 0.27 -14.02
C ALA A 70 15.88 -0.71 -13.15
N LEU A 71 14.71 -1.18 -13.61
CA LEU A 71 13.88 -2.14 -12.88
C LEU A 71 14.40 -3.58 -12.90
N SER A 72 15.01 -4.00 -14.01
CA SER A 72 15.52 -5.37 -14.18
C SER A 72 16.94 -5.56 -13.66
N GLY A 73 17.68 -4.48 -13.45
CA GLY A 73 19.00 -4.51 -12.84
C GLY A 73 18.97 -4.79 -11.34
N PRO A 74 20.10 -5.24 -10.76
CA PRO A 74 20.24 -5.33 -9.32
C PRO A 74 20.07 -3.93 -8.70
N ALA A 75 19.42 -3.87 -7.54
CA ALA A 75 19.28 -2.62 -6.81
C ALA A 75 20.66 -2.08 -6.42
N THR A 76 20.97 -0.85 -6.83
CA THR A 76 22.19 -0.17 -6.39
C THR A 76 21.99 0.29 -4.95
N PRO A 77 22.83 -0.16 -4.01
CA PRO A 77 22.73 0.27 -2.62
C PRO A 77 23.01 1.78 -2.52
N VAL A 78 22.07 2.51 -1.92
CA VAL A 78 22.22 3.92 -1.55
C VAL A 78 22.43 3.94 -0.04
N PRO A 79 23.60 4.37 0.48
CA PRO A 79 23.93 4.28 1.91
C PRO A 79 22.86 4.88 2.82
N GLU A 80 22.35 6.06 2.47
CA GLU A 80 21.32 6.78 3.22
C GLU A 80 19.99 6.00 3.24
N MET A 81 19.69 5.28 2.17
CA MET A 81 18.49 4.45 2.07
C MET A 81 18.64 3.15 2.87
N ILE A 82 19.83 2.57 2.91
CA ILE A 82 20.15 1.44 3.78
C ILE A 82 20.01 1.83 5.25
N GLU A 83 20.62 2.96 5.65
CA GLU A 83 20.50 3.49 7.01
C GLU A 83 19.03 3.75 7.39
N LEU A 84 18.25 4.31 6.46
CA LEU A 84 16.81 4.51 6.66
C LEU A 84 16.06 3.20 6.89
N PHE A 85 16.33 2.17 6.09
CA PHE A 85 15.67 0.86 6.22
C PHE A 85 16.14 0.05 7.44
N GLN A 86 17.33 0.32 7.97
CA GLN A 86 17.83 -0.30 9.21
C GLN A 86 17.29 0.37 10.47
N ARG A 87 16.80 1.61 10.37
CA ARG A 87 16.23 2.33 11.51
C ARG A 87 14.86 1.75 11.85
N ALA A 88 14.66 1.43 13.13
CA ALA A 88 13.34 1.06 13.66
C ALA A 88 12.31 2.11 13.24
N ALA A 89 11.21 1.64 12.66
CA ALA A 89 10.21 2.56 12.14
C ALA A 89 9.59 3.36 13.31
N PRO A 90 9.20 4.63 13.12
CA PRO A 90 8.68 5.47 14.22
C PRO A 90 7.44 4.91 14.94
N TRP A 91 6.75 3.94 14.34
CA TRP A 91 5.58 3.26 14.88
C TRP A 91 5.90 1.90 15.53
N GLU A 92 7.13 1.41 15.40
CA GLU A 92 7.60 0.22 16.12
C GLU A 92 7.88 0.60 17.57
N THR A 93 6.82 0.57 18.38
CA THR A 93 6.93 0.75 19.82
C THR A 93 7.80 -0.37 20.37
N LYS A 94 8.80 -0.04 21.18
CA LYS A 94 9.86 -0.92 21.75
C LYS A 94 9.35 -2.12 22.59
N ALA A 95 8.06 -2.44 22.55
CA ALA A 95 7.38 -3.41 23.40
C ALA A 95 7.35 -4.85 22.86
N PHE A 96 7.86 -5.14 21.66
CA PHE A 96 7.80 -6.49 21.06
C PHE A 96 9.14 -7.25 21.05
N SER A 97 10.09 -6.90 21.92
CA SER A 97 11.40 -7.58 21.94
C SER A 97 11.92 -7.95 23.33
N SER A 98 11.03 -8.32 24.25
CA SER A 98 11.43 -8.87 25.54
C SER A 98 10.64 -10.13 25.92
N GLU A 99 10.66 -11.18 25.09
CA GLU A 99 10.31 -12.52 25.60
C GLU A 99 10.80 -13.67 24.70
N VAL A 100 12.11 -13.82 24.51
CA VAL A 100 12.68 -15.17 24.28
C VAL A 100 14.10 -15.25 24.86
N ASP A 101 14.21 -15.23 26.19
CA ASP A 101 15.31 -15.91 26.88
C ASP A 101 14.73 -16.78 27.99
N ALA A 102 14.60 -18.07 27.70
CA ALA A 102 14.40 -19.13 28.69
C ALA A 102 14.77 -20.47 28.03
N GLY A 103 16.05 -20.80 28.05
CA GLY A 103 16.49 -22.07 27.49
C GLY A 103 17.98 -22.35 27.57
N SER A 104 18.65 -21.94 28.65
CA SER A 104 19.94 -22.50 29.03
C SER A 104 19.79 -24.02 29.15
N ARG A 105 20.35 -24.77 28.19
CA ARG A 105 20.67 -26.18 28.36
C ARG A 105 22.13 -26.36 28.01
N GLU A 106 22.96 -26.22 29.05
CA GLU A 106 24.28 -26.83 29.09
C GLU A 106 24.12 -28.31 28.72
N GLU A 107 24.76 -28.74 27.64
CA GLU A 107 25.14 -30.13 27.49
C GLU A 107 26.65 -30.22 27.34
N ASN A 108 27.17 -31.03 28.26
CA ASN A 108 28.53 -31.16 28.69
C ASN A 108 29.46 -31.82 27.65
N ALA A 109 30.75 -31.61 27.90
CA ALA A 109 31.85 -32.55 27.67
C ALA A 109 32.48 -32.64 26.28
N SER A 110 33.32 -31.63 26.04
CA SER A 110 34.68 -31.78 25.51
C SER A 110 35.35 -33.13 25.80
N LYS A 111 35.71 -33.82 24.72
CA LYS A 111 37.11 -34.14 24.38
C LYS A 111 37.93 -34.90 25.44
N GLN A 112 37.73 -36.21 25.51
CA GLN A 112 38.68 -37.12 26.17
C GLN A 112 39.65 -37.70 25.13
N LYS A 113 40.82 -37.08 24.97
CA LYS A 113 42.01 -37.68 24.35
C LYS A 113 43.27 -37.08 24.99
N GLY A 114 44.05 -37.92 25.67
CA GLY A 114 45.50 -37.71 25.84
C GLY A 114 46.08 -37.68 27.26
N GLY A 115 46.35 -38.86 27.84
CA GLY A 115 47.70 -39.28 28.24
C GLY A 115 48.34 -38.84 29.58
N SER A 116 49.24 -39.72 30.04
CA SER A 116 50.25 -39.69 31.13
C SER A 116 49.73 -40.06 32.53
N ASP A 117 50.05 -41.24 33.09
CA ASP A 117 51.34 -41.88 33.48
C ASP A 117 51.84 -41.42 34.86
N THR A 118 51.78 -42.29 35.88
CA THR A 118 52.85 -42.58 36.88
C THR A 118 52.38 -43.44 38.07
N GLY A 119 53.15 -44.50 38.37
CA GLY A 119 53.59 -44.85 39.73
C GLY A 119 52.80 -45.88 40.56
N GLY A 120 53.38 -47.07 40.77
CA GLY A 120 52.97 -48.04 41.80
C GLY A 120 53.26 -49.48 41.43
#